data_AF-A0A8S3SVR1-F1
#
_entry.id   AF-A0A8S3SVR1-F1
#
_cell.length_a   1.000
_cell.length_b   1.000
_cell.length_c   1.000
_cell.angle_alpha   90.00
_cell.angle_beta   90.00
_cell.angle_gamma   90.00
#
_symmetry.space_group_name_H-M   'P 1'
#
loop_
_entity.id
_entity.type
_entity.pdbx_description
1 polymer ?
#
loop_
_entity_poly.entity_id
_entity_poly.type
_entity_poly.pdbx_seq_one_letter_code
_entity_poly.pdbx_strand_id
1 'polypeptide(L)'
;MASNGKGLRAIVFETSEELESAYQCKASNIIGSVESPHVQLNENENNEIDHDLARLIQQVYTERKENKNEASEQNIEHTYFGQRNSSFSSDDSKAGINQALVLQKKMTNDDQMTDPHKRAKRQNKFKKNLFKILKQQQKEHLRNIYFVSNIEDDDLVFDEIRKEISSHAMTMKDWGRDCPLKWLLFQQVIARLKDSQVSIATTTNLLTIAKHDSIGIHNDDEFKRCLQYFNDIGTVIYFDEENLKDHVILDSKWLIDAFRCLVSDKIEFSIERSNDWQKLRETGELTSELICLLFRKEPTLKFLENEKHLLEVMKRFDIIVKLLDSNALYMPCMMDSCSFNKVKKKLMNKNQIVNITSWLCLEFEFLPPAFFNHILAWYIKNYPVSAIFEKGTRTNRKALYRQIGVFDLDHSRCQQLVVCEGPNVIAIQVWDTLMAGQQFGNLAEKLFEFVNNIEKRYSLKISYTKSFKCKNGDFNINRRRMHELITEEYRCLEHTTNHVSADLVRPWGFIDDLE
;
A
#
# COMPACT_ATOMS: atom_id res chain seq x y z
N MET A 1 -8.74 44.97 -4.81
CA MET A 1 -7.60 44.83 -3.89
C MET A 1 -7.79 43.55 -3.09
N ALA A 2 -7.07 42.49 -3.49
CA ALA A 2 -7.22 41.15 -2.95
C ALA A 2 -6.46 41.02 -1.62
N SER A 3 -7.16 40.72 -0.53
CA SER A 3 -6.56 40.37 0.75
C SER A 3 -6.25 38.87 0.79
N ASN A 4 -4.96 38.53 0.68
CA ASN A 4 -4.45 37.17 0.83
C ASN A 4 -4.71 36.64 2.25
N GLY A 5 -5.62 35.68 2.39
CA GLY A 5 -5.94 35.02 3.65
C GLY A 5 -4.81 34.11 4.13
N LYS A 6 -4.24 34.45 5.28
CA LYS A 6 -3.31 33.61 6.06
C LYS A 6 -4.11 33.03 7.24
N GLY A 7 -4.09 31.70 7.42
CA GLY A 7 -4.96 30.97 8.37
C GLY A 7 -4.22 29.83 9.06
N LEU A 8 -4.44 29.60 10.37
CA LEU A 8 -3.86 28.53 11.20
C LEU A 8 -4.04 27.11 10.65
N ARG A 9 -3.11 26.20 11.01
CA ARG A 9 -3.13 24.78 10.61
C ARG A 9 -3.15 23.89 11.86
N ALA A 10 -4.06 22.94 11.95
CA ALA A 10 -3.96 21.87 12.96
C ALA A 10 -3.20 20.69 12.34
N ILE A 11 -2.21 20.15 13.06
CA ILE A 11 -1.50 18.94 12.66
C ILE A 11 -1.93 17.86 13.65
N VAL A 12 -2.55 16.81 13.11
CA VAL A 12 -2.91 15.61 13.85
C VAL A 12 -1.87 14.55 13.50
N PHE A 13 -1.19 14.02 14.51
CA PHE A 13 -0.27 12.89 14.35
C PHE A 13 -1.01 11.62 14.75
N GLU A 14 -1.23 10.74 13.79
CA GLU A 14 -1.72 9.38 14.02
C GLU A 14 -0.51 8.48 14.28
N THR A 15 -0.61 7.54 15.22
CA THR A 15 0.30 6.39 15.26
C THR A 15 0.01 5.53 14.06
N SER A 16 1.07 5.11 13.39
CA SER A 16 0.96 4.09 12.38
C SER A 16 1.87 2.92 12.74
N GLU A 17 1.46 2.06 13.65
CA GLU A 17 1.99 0.69 13.55
C GLU A 17 1.60 0.07 12.18
N GLU A 18 0.58 0.62 11.50
CA GLU A 18 0.07 0.16 10.20
C GLU A 18 0.50 0.99 8.96
N LEU A 19 1.18 2.14 9.12
CA LEU A 19 1.89 2.83 8.01
C LEU A 19 3.42 2.82 8.18
N GLU A 20 3.96 2.38 9.33
CA GLU A 20 5.40 2.14 9.48
C GLU A 20 5.87 0.98 8.58
N SER A 21 4.99 0.04 8.23
CA SER A 21 5.29 -0.98 7.21
C SER A 21 5.09 -0.50 5.77
N ALA A 22 4.54 0.70 5.56
CA ALA A 22 4.25 1.22 4.22
C ALA A 22 5.20 2.35 3.79
N TYR A 23 5.68 3.24 4.68
CA TYR A 23 6.50 4.39 4.29
C TYR A 23 7.38 4.94 5.42
N GLN A 24 8.54 4.34 5.71
CA GLN A 24 9.57 4.96 6.55
C GLN A 24 10.70 5.55 5.68
N CYS A 25 10.81 6.89 5.71
CA CYS A 25 11.95 7.65 5.20
C CYS A 25 12.16 8.81 6.19
N LYS A 26 13.32 8.90 6.86
CA LYS A 26 13.86 10.15 7.44
C LYS A 26 15.31 10.05 7.89
N ALA A 27 15.97 11.21 7.79
CA ALA A 27 17.40 11.42 7.64
C ALA A 27 18.19 11.65 8.94
N SER A 28 19.51 11.67 8.73
CA SER A 28 20.70 11.53 9.58
C SER A 28 21.07 12.73 10.47
N ASN A 29 21.93 12.50 11.49
CA ASN A 29 23.27 13.12 11.62
C ASN A 29 24.06 12.66 12.89
N ILE A 30 25.40 12.53 12.76
CA ILE A 30 26.51 12.99 13.66
C ILE A 30 27.75 12.03 13.73
N ILE A 31 28.82 12.48 13.06
CA ILE A 31 30.29 12.58 13.35
C ILE A 31 31.05 11.53 14.18
N GLY A 32 32.15 11.01 13.59
CA GLY A 32 33.34 10.44 14.25
C GLY A 32 34.54 10.28 13.28
N SER A 33 35.75 10.65 13.72
CA SER A 33 36.98 10.87 12.93
C SER A 33 37.96 9.69 12.91
N VAL A 34 38.47 9.27 11.73
CA VAL A 34 39.72 8.46 11.60
C VAL A 34 40.41 8.77 10.25
N GLU A 35 41.74 8.71 10.25
CA GLU A 35 42.71 9.11 9.22
C GLU A 35 42.87 8.11 8.04
N SER A 36 43.31 8.60 6.87
CA SER A 36 43.51 7.83 5.62
C SER A 36 44.99 7.63 5.26
N PRO A 37 45.34 6.52 4.59
CA PRO A 37 46.50 6.44 3.70
C PRO A 37 46.11 6.32 2.21
N HIS A 38 46.97 6.87 1.35
CA HIS A 38 46.88 6.93 -0.11
C HIS A 38 47.23 5.59 -0.79
N VAL A 39 46.49 5.21 -1.84
CA VAL A 39 46.96 4.27 -2.90
C VAL A 39 46.40 4.68 -4.26
N GLN A 40 47.24 4.59 -5.30
CA GLN A 40 46.95 4.87 -6.72
C GLN A 40 46.38 3.65 -7.43
N LEU A 41 45.43 3.84 -8.36
CA LEU A 41 44.88 2.78 -9.23
C LEU A 41 45.08 3.11 -10.71
N ASN A 42 45.46 2.07 -11.46
CA ASN A 42 45.73 2.04 -12.91
C ASN A 42 44.45 1.83 -13.72
N GLU A 43 44.42 2.45 -14.89
CA GLU A 43 43.33 2.49 -15.87
C GLU A 43 43.26 1.21 -16.73
N ASN A 44 42.04 0.71 -16.98
CA ASN A 44 41.52 0.56 -18.35
C ASN A 44 40.07 -0.01 -18.45
N GLU A 45 39.27 0.70 -19.26
CA GLU A 45 38.14 0.28 -20.10
C GLU A 45 36.79 -0.08 -19.43
N ASN A 46 36.17 0.91 -18.76
CA ASN A 46 34.72 1.03 -18.51
C ASN A 46 34.26 2.52 -18.48
N ASN A 47 34.95 3.35 -19.27
CA ASN A 47 35.34 4.72 -18.93
C ASN A 47 34.28 5.84 -18.83
N GLU A 48 32.98 5.61 -18.96
CA GLU A 48 31.99 6.68 -18.72
C GLU A 48 31.29 6.51 -17.36
N ILE A 49 30.77 5.32 -17.07
CA ILE A 49 30.14 5.01 -15.77
C ILE A 49 31.21 4.90 -14.67
N ASP A 50 32.39 4.34 -14.98
CA ASP A 50 33.48 4.21 -14.02
C ASP A 50 34.14 5.57 -13.70
N HIS A 51 34.15 6.49 -14.67
CA HIS A 51 34.75 7.81 -14.49
C HIS A 51 33.82 8.77 -13.74
N ASP A 52 32.49 8.67 -13.93
CA ASP A 52 31.51 9.41 -13.13
C ASP A 52 31.37 8.81 -11.73
N LEU A 53 31.51 7.49 -11.59
CA LEU A 53 31.52 6.81 -10.29
C LEU A 53 32.80 7.12 -9.50
N ALA A 54 33.97 7.04 -10.13
CA ALA A 54 35.24 7.46 -9.55
C ALA A 54 35.23 8.95 -9.22
N ARG A 55 34.63 9.80 -10.07
CA ARG A 55 34.45 11.24 -9.79
C ARG A 55 33.49 11.48 -8.62
N LEU A 56 32.39 10.73 -8.50
CA LEU A 56 31.48 10.81 -7.35
C LEU A 56 32.20 10.37 -6.06
N ILE A 57 32.90 9.23 -6.09
CA ILE A 57 33.70 8.71 -4.98
C ILE A 57 34.82 9.69 -4.60
N GLN A 58 35.45 10.34 -5.57
CA GLN A 58 36.49 11.34 -5.33
C GLN A 58 35.90 12.65 -4.81
N GLN A 59 34.75 13.12 -5.31
CA GLN A 59 34.03 14.30 -4.82
C GLN A 59 33.56 14.12 -3.37
N VAL A 60 33.09 12.92 -3.02
CA VAL A 60 32.82 12.53 -1.61
C VAL A 60 34.00 12.82 -0.71
N TYR A 61 35.20 12.70 -1.24
CA TYR A 61 36.44 12.79 -0.51
C TYR A 61 37.05 14.21 -0.54
N THR A 62 37.01 14.94 -1.67
CA THR A 62 37.55 16.32 -1.76
C THR A 62 36.76 17.31 -0.92
N GLU A 63 35.43 17.22 -0.90
CA GLU A 63 34.57 18.08 -0.06
C GLU A 63 34.86 17.88 1.44
N ARG A 64 35.35 16.70 1.84
CA ARG A 64 35.77 16.42 3.23
C ARG A 64 37.15 17.00 3.55
N LYS A 65 37.99 17.22 2.54
CA LYS A 65 39.31 17.84 2.67
C LYS A 65 39.21 19.38 2.68
N GLU A 66 38.27 19.94 1.93
CA GLU A 66 37.98 21.39 1.89
C GLU A 66 37.19 21.85 3.12
N ASN A 67 36.18 21.08 3.58
CA ASN A 67 35.48 21.37 4.85
C ASN A 67 36.33 21.16 6.11
N LYS A 68 37.54 20.56 6.00
CA LYS A 68 38.54 20.57 7.08
C LYS A 68 39.32 21.90 7.16
N ASN A 69 39.33 22.70 6.08
CA ASN A 69 40.11 23.93 5.97
C ASN A 69 39.26 25.21 6.10
N GLU A 70 37.93 25.14 5.94
CA GLU A 70 37.02 26.30 6.06
C GLU A 70 36.20 26.32 7.37
N ALA A 71 36.48 25.44 8.34
CA ALA A 71 35.83 25.46 9.66
C ALA A 71 36.38 26.56 10.61
N SER A 72 36.89 27.66 10.04
CA SER A 72 37.10 28.92 10.75
C SER A 72 36.52 30.03 9.88
N GLU A 73 35.39 30.59 10.35
CA GLU A 73 34.66 31.73 9.79
C GLU A 73 33.77 31.42 8.56
N GLN A 74 32.46 31.26 8.77
CA GLN A 74 31.46 32.26 8.32
C GLN A 74 30.00 31.83 8.57
N ASN A 75 29.18 32.86 8.78
CA ASN A 75 27.75 32.86 9.08
C ASN A 75 26.92 32.13 8.02
N ILE A 76 25.93 31.35 8.47
CA ILE A 76 24.90 30.80 7.58
C ILE A 76 23.77 31.83 7.45
N GLU A 77 23.75 32.52 6.32
CA GLU A 77 22.59 33.27 5.84
C GLU A 77 21.47 32.31 5.41
N HIS A 78 20.25 32.62 5.84
CA HIS A 78 19.03 31.94 5.45
C HIS A 78 18.70 32.18 3.98
N THR A 79 18.73 31.14 3.14
CA THR A 79 18.13 31.17 1.80
C THR A 79 16.77 30.48 1.79
N TYR A 80 15.74 31.29 1.60
CA TYR A 80 14.35 30.92 1.35
C TYR A 80 14.23 30.15 0.02
N PHE A 81 13.55 29.00 0.03
CA PHE A 81 12.96 28.41 -1.19
C PHE A 81 11.43 28.35 -1.05
N GLY A 82 10.77 29.18 -1.85
CA GLY A 82 9.32 29.32 -1.88
C GLY A 82 8.63 28.18 -2.62
N GLN A 83 7.59 27.61 -2.01
CA GLN A 83 6.65 26.73 -2.71
C GLN A 83 5.60 27.56 -3.46
N ARG A 84 5.44 27.26 -4.76
CA ARG A 84 4.34 27.74 -5.60
C ARG A 84 3.04 27.05 -5.20
N ASN A 85 2.01 27.85 -4.96
CA ASN A 85 0.64 27.42 -4.65
C ASN A 85 -0.04 26.77 -5.86
N SER A 86 -0.72 25.64 -5.64
CA SER A 86 -1.89 25.25 -6.43
C SER A 86 -3.07 25.01 -5.49
N SER A 87 -4.12 25.79 -5.70
CA SER A 87 -5.34 25.84 -4.90
C SER A 87 -6.26 24.66 -5.21
N PHE A 88 -6.63 23.87 -4.20
CA PHE A 88 -7.78 22.97 -4.26
C PHE A 88 -8.96 23.64 -3.56
N SER A 89 -10.01 23.97 -4.32
CA SER A 89 -11.29 24.45 -3.81
C SER A 89 -12.08 23.31 -3.20
N SER A 90 -12.72 23.59 -2.07
CA SER A 90 -13.76 22.77 -1.46
C SER A 90 -15.00 22.77 -2.36
N ASP A 91 -15.45 21.60 -2.78
CA ASP A 91 -16.85 21.18 -2.81
C ASP A 91 -16.91 19.79 -3.44
N ASP A 92 -17.05 18.76 -2.60
CA ASP A 92 -18.13 17.79 -2.76
C ASP A 92 -18.15 16.79 -1.61
N SER A 93 -19.31 16.76 -0.96
CA SER A 93 -19.67 15.88 0.13
C SER A 93 -20.08 14.49 -0.38
N LYS A 94 -19.72 13.46 0.39
CA LYS A 94 -20.17 12.05 0.36
C LYS A 94 -19.32 11.08 -0.47
N ALA A 95 -18.24 10.58 0.12
CA ALA A 95 -17.73 9.22 -0.11
C ALA A 95 -16.83 8.82 1.08
N GLY A 96 -16.70 7.51 1.33
CA GLY A 96 -16.14 6.90 2.53
C GLY A 96 -14.79 7.46 2.98
N ILE A 97 -14.63 7.51 4.31
CA ILE A 97 -13.41 7.94 4.99
C ILE A 97 -12.32 6.90 4.70
N ASN A 98 -11.48 7.19 3.71
CA ASN A 98 -10.22 6.50 3.48
C ASN A 98 -9.25 6.88 4.60
N GLN A 99 -8.82 5.90 5.40
CA GLN A 99 -7.73 6.07 6.37
C GLN A 99 -6.39 5.98 5.65
N ALA A 100 -6.01 7.09 5.03
CA ALA A 100 -4.60 7.47 4.93
C ALA A 100 -4.28 8.30 6.18
N LEU A 101 -3.01 8.60 6.44
CA LEU A 101 -2.61 9.64 7.39
C LEU A 101 -3.31 10.95 6.99
N VAL A 102 -4.50 11.22 7.53
CA VAL A 102 -5.31 12.35 7.08
C VAL A 102 -4.83 13.56 7.85
N LEU A 103 -3.99 14.38 7.22
CA LEU A 103 -3.93 15.80 7.54
C LEU A 103 -5.31 16.41 7.23
N GLN A 104 -6.27 16.24 8.13
CA GLN A 104 -7.56 16.92 8.03
C GLN A 104 -7.32 18.40 8.31
N LYS A 105 -7.10 19.17 7.24
CA LYS A 105 -7.04 20.62 7.28
C LYS A 105 -8.44 21.17 7.57
N LYS A 106 -8.82 21.21 8.85
CA LYS A 106 -10.03 21.91 9.27
C LYS A 106 -9.63 23.34 9.64
N MET A 107 -9.95 24.28 8.76
CA MET A 107 -9.71 25.71 9.00
C MET A 107 -10.66 26.17 10.11
N THR A 108 -10.10 26.61 11.22
CA THR A 108 -10.82 27.39 12.23
C THR A 108 -10.25 28.80 12.20
N ASN A 109 -11.12 29.82 12.18
CA ASN A 109 -10.75 31.24 12.35
C ASN A 109 -10.27 31.50 13.79
N ASP A 110 -9.24 30.80 14.26
CA ASP A 110 -8.62 30.99 15.58
C ASP A 110 -7.64 32.17 15.55
N ASP A 111 -7.12 32.49 14.36
CA ASP A 111 -6.31 33.64 13.96
C ASP A 111 -6.92 35.00 14.34
N GLN A 112 -8.25 35.06 14.50
CA GLN A 112 -8.96 36.30 14.84
C GLN A 112 -9.25 36.43 16.34
N MET A 113 -8.73 35.53 17.17
CA MET A 113 -9.04 35.48 18.59
C MET A 113 -7.81 35.81 19.44
N THR A 114 -7.73 37.07 19.85
CA THR A 114 -6.70 37.58 20.76
C THR A 114 -6.88 37.14 22.22
N ASP A 115 -8.05 36.59 22.58
CA ASP A 115 -8.40 36.15 23.94
C ASP A 115 -8.02 34.68 24.17
N PRO A 116 -7.01 34.39 25.03
CA PRO A 116 -6.53 33.03 25.30
C PRO A 116 -7.61 32.11 25.87
N HIS A 117 -8.53 32.64 26.68
CA HIS A 117 -9.56 31.84 27.34
C HIS A 117 -10.63 31.36 26.34
N LYS A 118 -11.01 32.22 25.39
CA LYS A 118 -11.92 31.82 24.31
C LYS A 118 -11.26 30.82 23.36
N ARG A 119 -9.96 30.97 23.07
CA ARG A 119 -9.18 30.03 22.25
C ARG A 119 -9.14 28.64 22.88
N ALA A 120 -8.78 28.53 24.16
CA ALA A 120 -8.77 27.27 24.90
C ALA A 120 -10.16 26.59 24.93
N LYS A 121 -11.24 27.37 25.08
CA LYS A 121 -12.62 26.85 25.03
C LYS A 121 -12.95 26.23 23.67
N ARG A 122 -12.48 26.82 22.57
CA ARG A 122 -12.70 26.35 21.20
C ARG A 122 -11.91 25.07 20.92
N GLN A 123 -10.64 25.02 21.31
CA GLN A 123 -9.79 23.83 21.21
C GLN A 123 -10.40 22.65 21.99
N ASN A 124 -10.87 22.89 23.23
CA ASN A 124 -11.57 21.87 24.01
C ASN A 124 -12.87 21.39 23.35
N LYS A 125 -13.64 22.30 22.74
CA LYS A 125 -14.84 21.93 21.97
C LYS A 125 -14.48 21.07 20.75
N PHE A 126 -13.39 21.41 20.05
CA PHE A 126 -12.89 20.63 18.92
C PHE A 126 -12.49 19.22 19.36
N LYS A 127 -11.66 19.08 20.40
CA LYS A 127 -11.26 17.76 20.93
C LYS A 127 -12.50 16.92 21.29
N LYS A 128 -13.45 17.49 22.05
CA LYS A 128 -14.70 16.80 22.42
C LYS A 128 -15.51 16.35 21.19
N ASN A 129 -15.58 17.18 20.15
CA ASN A 129 -16.31 16.81 18.93
C ASN A 129 -15.56 15.73 18.14
N LEU A 130 -14.24 15.82 18.03
CA LEU A 130 -13.42 14.80 17.37
C LEU A 130 -13.60 13.44 18.06
N PHE A 131 -13.47 13.38 19.39
CA PHE A 131 -13.66 12.15 20.16
C PHE A 131 -15.09 11.59 20.13
N LYS A 132 -16.10 12.39 19.75
CA LYS A 132 -17.46 11.89 19.49
C LYS A 132 -17.61 11.24 18.12
N ILE A 133 -16.81 11.67 17.15
CA ILE A 133 -16.87 11.20 15.76
C ILE A 133 -15.98 9.96 15.58
N LEU A 134 -14.80 9.95 16.21
CA LEU A 134 -13.87 8.83 16.10
C LEU A 134 -14.43 7.58 16.79
N LYS A 135 -14.36 6.45 16.10
CA LYS A 135 -14.59 5.13 16.70
C LYS A 135 -13.49 4.81 17.71
N GLN A 136 -13.74 3.88 18.63
CA GLN A 136 -12.81 3.56 19.71
C GLN A 136 -11.38 3.24 19.21
N GLN A 137 -11.25 2.39 18.18
CA GLN A 137 -9.96 2.05 17.56
C GLN A 137 -9.26 3.27 16.95
N GLN A 138 -9.99 4.17 16.30
CA GLN A 138 -9.40 5.39 15.74
C GLN A 138 -8.86 6.33 16.83
N LYS A 139 -9.38 6.24 18.07
CA LYS A 139 -8.84 6.99 19.21
C LYS A 139 -7.55 6.38 19.73
N GLU A 140 -7.41 5.06 19.66
CA GLU A 140 -6.18 4.35 20.05
C GLU A 140 -5.02 4.73 19.12
N HIS A 141 -5.31 5.03 17.86
CA HIS A 141 -4.32 5.52 16.92
C HIS A 141 -3.98 7.01 17.04
N LEU A 142 -4.63 7.77 17.92
CA LEU A 142 -4.41 9.21 18.08
C LEU A 142 -3.47 9.48 19.26
N ARG A 143 -2.20 9.83 19.01
CA ARG A 143 -1.25 10.16 20.10
C ARG A 143 -1.54 11.52 20.72
N ASN A 144 -1.54 12.56 19.89
CA ASN A 144 -1.65 13.93 20.35
C ASN A 144 -2.32 14.85 19.32
N ILE A 145 -2.83 15.99 19.80
CA ILE A 145 -3.48 17.00 18.98
C ILE A 145 -2.80 18.35 19.24
N TYR A 146 -2.13 18.88 18.22
CA TYR A 146 -1.49 20.19 18.27
C TYR A 146 -2.29 21.24 17.49
N PHE A 147 -2.32 22.44 18.04
CA PHE A 147 -2.96 23.60 17.42
C PHE A 147 -1.88 24.61 17.04
N VAL A 148 -1.50 24.65 15.75
CA VAL A 148 -0.37 25.47 15.28
C VAL A 148 -0.87 26.84 14.83
N SER A 149 -0.31 27.90 15.42
CA SER A 149 -0.56 29.29 15.08
C SER A 149 0.20 29.75 13.84
N ASN A 150 -0.46 30.55 12.98
CA ASN A 150 0.21 31.26 11.88
C ASN A 150 0.40 32.76 12.17
N ILE A 151 0.03 33.20 13.38
CA ILE A 151 0.13 34.59 13.84
C ILE A 151 1.12 34.73 14.99
N GLU A 152 1.30 33.67 15.77
CA GLU A 152 2.32 33.65 16.81
C GLU A 152 3.65 33.32 16.12
N ASP A 153 4.63 34.21 16.25
CA ASP A 153 6.01 34.00 15.78
C ASP A 153 6.77 33.01 16.68
N ASP A 154 6.11 32.44 17.68
CA ASP A 154 6.74 31.50 18.60
C ASP A 154 6.75 30.08 18.01
N ASP A 155 7.96 29.55 17.82
CA ASP A 155 8.17 28.19 17.33
C ASP A 155 7.87 27.13 18.42
N LEU A 156 7.21 27.51 19.53
CA LEU A 156 7.00 26.67 20.72
C LEU A 156 6.22 25.40 20.42
N VAL A 157 5.13 25.50 19.64
CA VAL A 157 4.35 24.31 19.24
C VAL A 157 5.16 23.41 18.31
N PHE A 158 6.00 23.99 17.44
CA PHE A 158 6.90 23.20 16.60
C PHE A 158 8.00 22.55 17.43
N ASP A 159 8.51 23.19 18.48
CA ASP A 159 9.45 22.61 19.42
C ASP A 159 8.84 21.46 20.23
N GLU A 160 7.58 21.58 20.65
CA GLU A 160 6.83 20.49 21.27
C GLU A 160 6.69 19.31 20.31
N ILE A 161 6.31 19.56 19.06
CA ILE A 161 6.22 18.53 18.01
C ILE A 161 7.58 17.88 17.77
N ARG A 162 8.66 18.67 17.63
CA ARG A 162 10.04 18.15 17.44
C ARG A 162 10.45 17.26 18.62
N LYS A 163 10.21 17.71 19.86
CA LYS A 163 10.50 16.94 21.08
C LYS A 163 9.72 15.64 21.13
N GLU A 164 8.43 15.66 20.79
CA GLU A 164 7.61 14.45 20.79
C GLU A 164 8.07 13.47 19.71
N ILE A 165 8.36 13.95 18.50
CA ILE A 165 8.93 13.13 17.41
C ILE A 165 10.26 12.51 17.84
N SER A 166 11.18 13.30 18.40
CA SER A 166 12.47 12.79 18.88
C SER A 166 12.30 11.78 20.01
N SER A 167 11.44 12.08 20.99
CA SER A 167 11.13 11.15 22.09
C SER A 167 10.56 9.84 21.56
N HIS A 168 9.71 9.88 20.52
CA HIS A 168 9.12 8.68 19.96
C HIS A 168 10.13 7.88 19.13
N ALA A 169 10.96 8.55 18.33
CA ALA A 169 12.04 7.91 17.59
C ALA A 169 12.97 7.13 18.54
N MET A 170 13.25 7.68 19.73
CA MET A 170 14.05 7.00 20.76
C MET A 170 13.37 5.77 21.38
N THR A 171 12.04 5.63 21.27
CA THR A 171 11.30 4.43 21.71
C THR A 171 11.27 3.31 20.66
N MET A 172 11.66 3.60 19.42
CA MET A 172 11.69 2.60 18.37
C MET A 172 12.72 1.52 18.69
N LYS A 173 12.37 0.26 18.40
CA LYS A 173 13.21 -0.93 18.65
C LYS A 173 14.61 -0.83 18.04
N ASP A 174 14.73 -0.10 16.94
CA ASP A 174 15.97 0.03 16.17
C ASP A 174 16.83 1.22 16.59
N TRP A 175 16.32 2.10 17.44
CA TRP A 175 17.10 3.23 17.94
C TRP A 175 18.27 2.77 18.80
N GLY A 176 19.46 3.33 18.55
CA GLY A 176 20.68 3.00 19.30
C GLY A 176 21.28 1.62 19.00
N ARG A 177 20.80 0.92 17.96
CA ARG A 177 21.43 -0.32 17.49
C ARG A 177 22.76 -0.03 16.80
N ASP A 178 23.75 -0.87 17.08
CA ASP A 178 25.04 -0.80 16.40
C ASP A 178 24.87 -1.15 14.92
N CYS A 179 25.41 -0.30 14.04
CA CYS A 179 25.45 -0.51 12.60
C CYS A 179 26.91 -0.58 12.14
N PRO A 180 27.30 -1.58 11.32
CA PRO A 180 28.65 -1.64 10.79
C PRO A 180 29.02 -0.36 10.05
N LEU A 181 30.19 0.22 10.37
CA LEU A 181 30.64 1.48 9.74
C LEU A 181 30.65 1.41 8.22
N LYS A 182 31.07 0.28 7.64
CA LYS A 182 31.06 0.03 6.20
C LYS A 182 29.66 0.08 5.57
N TRP A 183 28.62 -0.34 6.29
CA TRP A 183 27.24 -0.22 5.82
C TRP A 183 26.85 1.25 5.80
N LEU A 184 27.16 2.02 6.86
CA LEU A 184 26.92 3.46 6.87
C LEU A 184 27.64 4.20 5.73
N LEU A 185 28.90 3.85 5.45
CA LEU A 185 29.65 4.42 4.33
C LEU A 185 28.99 4.11 2.99
N PHE A 186 28.56 2.86 2.80
CA PHE A 186 27.83 2.48 1.59
C PHE A 186 26.49 3.21 1.46
N GLN A 187 25.76 3.39 2.57
CA GLN A 187 24.52 4.15 2.62
C GLN A 187 24.71 5.61 2.20
N GLN A 188 25.82 6.25 2.60
CA GLN A 188 26.16 7.60 2.17
C GLN A 188 26.40 7.70 0.67
N VAL A 189 27.02 6.68 0.07
CA VAL A 189 27.18 6.62 -1.38
C VAL A 189 25.83 6.47 -2.08
N ILE A 190 24.95 5.60 -1.57
CA ILE A 190 23.57 5.48 -2.08
C ILE A 190 22.84 6.83 -2.01
N ALA A 191 22.95 7.57 -0.90
CA ALA A 191 22.31 8.87 -0.76
C ALA A 191 22.79 9.86 -1.84
N ARG A 192 24.09 9.89 -2.15
CA ARG A 192 24.65 10.77 -3.20
C ARG A 192 24.26 10.35 -4.61
N LEU A 193 24.13 9.05 -4.86
CA LEU A 193 23.57 8.53 -6.11
C LEU A 193 22.14 9.05 -6.30
N LYS A 194 21.32 9.04 -5.23
CA LYS A 194 19.96 9.61 -5.25
C LYS A 194 19.99 11.12 -5.50
N ASP A 195 20.87 11.87 -4.84
CA ASP A 195 21.02 13.32 -5.05
C ASP A 195 21.39 13.64 -6.51
N SER A 196 22.19 12.77 -7.12
CA SER A 196 22.60 12.80 -8.52
C SER A 196 21.53 12.21 -9.47
N GLN A 197 20.28 12.09 -9.02
CA GLN A 197 19.11 11.62 -9.79
C GLN A 197 19.18 10.16 -10.27
N VAL A 198 20.05 9.34 -9.66
CA VAL A 198 20.06 7.89 -9.91
C VAL A 198 19.01 7.23 -9.04
N SER A 199 17.88 6.87 -9.67
CA SER A 199 16.73 6.29 -8.97
C SER A 199 16.77 4.76 -8.86
N ILE A 200 17.50 4.10 -9.75
CA ILE A 200 17.63 2.65 -9.84
C ILE A 200 19.03 2.30 -10.33
N ALA A 201 19.61 1.22 -9.81
CA ALA A 201 20.92 0.72 -10.22
C ALA A 201 20.93 -0.81 -10.26
N THR A 202 21.83 -1.39 -11.05
CA THR A 202 22.02 -2.84 -11.05
C THR A 202 22.75 -3.27 -9.78
N THR A 203 22.41 -4.45 -9.27
CA THR A 203 23.04 -5.06 -8.10
C THR A 203 24.53 -5.27 -8.33
N THR A 204 24.94 -5.60 -9.56
CA THR A 204 26.36 -5.72 -9.95
C THR A 204 27.12 -4.40 -9.81
N ASN A 205 26.56 -3.28 -10.28
CA ASN A 205 27.23 -1.98 -10.16
C ASN A 205 27.36 -1.57 -8.69
N LEU A 206 26.31 -1.79 -7.90
CA LEU A 206 26.33 -1.52 -6.46
C LEU A 206 27.31 -2.42 -5.71
N LEU A 207 27.46 -3.68 -6.12
CA LEU A 207 28.45 -4.58 -5.54
C LEU A 207 29.88 -4.10 -5.82
N THR A 208 30.17 -3.64 -7.04
CA THR A 208 31.47 -3.05 -7.38
C THR A 208 31.79 -1.85 -6.50
N ILE A 209 30.80 -0.96 -6.30
CA ILE A 209 30.91 0.19 -5.39
C ILE A 209 31.19 -0.28 -3.96
N ALA A 210 30.39 -1.23 -3.46
CA ALA A 210 30.50 -1.74 -2.10
C ALA A 210 31.86 -2.41 -1.82
N LYS A 211 32.45 -3.05 -2.85
CA LYS A 211 33.76 -3.70 -2.79
C LYS A 211 34.94 -2.75 -2.81
N HIS A 212 34.74 -1.48 -3.16
CA HIS A 212 35.82 -0.49 -3.17
C HIS A 212 36.45 -0.37 -1.77
N ASP A 213 37.78 -0.24 -1.69
CA ASP A 213 38.54 -0.28 -0.42
C ASP A 213 38.09 0.77 0.60
N SER A 214 37.55 1.91 0.14
CA SER A 214 37.00 2.95 1.01
C SER A 214 35.70 2.55 1.72
N ILE A 215 34.98 1.55 1.20
CA ILE A 215 33.76 0.99 1.82
C ILE A 215 34.08 -0.35 2.49
N GLY A 216 34.73 -1.27 1.75
CA GLY A 216 35.25 -2.53 2.29
C GLY A 216 34.21 -3.65 2.50
N ILE A 217 33.12 -3.67 1.73
CA ILE A 217 32.16 -4.80 1.72
C ILE A 217 32.58 -5.79 0.64
N HIS A 218 33.56 -6.65 0.95
CA HIS A 218 34.12 -7.60 -0.03
C HIS A 218 33.33 -8.91 -0.16
N ASN A 219 32.55 -9.27 0.86
CA ASN A 219 31.78 -10.49 0.90
C ASN A 219 30.37 -10.28 0.29
N ASP A 220 30.01 -11.10 -0.69
CA ASP A 220 28.73 -10.97 -1.42
C ASP A 220 27.51 -11.24 -0.54
N ASP A 221 27.58 -12.17 0.42
CA ASP A 221 26.49 -12.43 1.37
C ASP A 221 26.32 -11.27 2.34
N GLU A 222 27.42 -10.64 2.74
CA GLU A 222 27.36 -9.42 3.54
C GLU A 222 26.72 -8.27 2.76
N PHE A 223 27.06 -8.11 1.49
CA PHE A 223 26.43 -7.10 0.64
C PHE A 223 24.92 -7.33 0.52
N LYS A 224 24.48 -8.57 0.31
CA LYS A 224 23.05 -8.91 0.30
C LYS A 224 22.36 -8.59 1.62
N ARG A 225 22.96 -8.96 2.76
CA ARG A 225 22.44 -8.62 4.10
C ARG A 225 22.36 -7.10 4.31
N CYS A 226 23.34 -6.36 3.81
CA CYS A 226 23.35 -4.90 3.86
C CYS A 226 22.18 -4.30 3.04
N LEU A 227 21.95 -4.79 1.81
CA LEU A 227 20.80 -4.37 1.00
C LEU A 227 19.45 -4.76 1.63
N GLN A 228 19.35 -5.96 2.22
CA GLN A 228 18.16 -6.39 2.96
C GLN A 228 17.91 -5.46 4.15
N TYR A 229 18.93 -5.13 4.93
CA TYR A 229 18.83 -4.16 6.01
C TYR A 229 18.34 -2.79 5.51
N PHE A 230 18.90 -2.28 4.41
CA PHE A 230 18.45 -1.02 3.81
C PHE A 230 17.02 -1.07 3.27
N ASN A 231 16.59 -2.22 2.78
CA ASN A 231 15.21 -2.44 2.37
C ASN A 231 14.26 -2.42 3.58
N ASP A 232 14.64 -3.09 4.66
CA ASP A 232 13.82 -3.18 5.88
C ASP A 232 13.61 -1.81 6.53
N ILE A 233 14.60 -0.92 6.47
CA ILE A 233 14.50 0.46 6.96
C ILE A 233 14.02 1.47 5.89
N GLY A 234 13.62 1.01 4.70
CA GLY A 234 13.07 1.85 3.63
C GLY A 234 14.05 2.80 2.94
N THR A 235 15.37 2.58 3.09
CA THR A 235 16.39 3.39 2.39
C THR A 235 16.43 3.08 0.89
N VAL A 236 16.30 1.80 0.55
CA VAL A 236 16.20 1.29 -0.83
C VAL A 236 15.03 0.31 -0.91
N ILE A 237 14.68 -0.15 -2.13
CA ILE A 237 13.77 -1.28 -2.33
C ILE A 237 14.54 -2.37 -3.06
N TYR A 238 14.65 -3.53 -2.42
CA TYR A 238 15.39 -4.68 -2.90
C TYR A 238 14.66 -5.98 -2.56
N PHE A 239 14.57 -6.88 -3.53
CA PHE A 239 14.02 -8.21 -3.33
C PHE A 239 15.05 -9.24 -3.77
N ASP A 240 15.47 -10.13 -2.86
CA ASP A 240 16.35 -11.26 -3.17
C ASP A 240 15.56 -12.42 -3.80
N GLU A 241 14.88 -12.11 -4.92
CA GLU A 241 14.03 -13.02 -5.70
C GLU A 241 14.58 -13.07 -7.14
N GLU A 242 14.53 -14.23 -7.80
CA GLU A 242 15.22 -14.44 -9.09
C GLU A 242 14.86 -13.41 -10.18
N ASN A 243 13.61 -12.99 -10.23
CA ASN A 243 13.08 -12.00 -11.19
C ASN A 243 13.34 -10.53 -10.79
N LEU A 244 13.85 -10.27 -9.58
CA LEU A 244 13.98 -8.92 -9.02
C LEU A 244 15.39 -8.58 -8.51
N LYS A 245 16.20 -9.59 -8.14
CA LYS A 245 17.50 -9.44 -7.48
C LYS A 245 18.55 -8.66 -8.27
N ASP A 246 18.37 -8.50 -9.57
CA ASP A 246 19.36 -7.87 -10.46
C ASP A 246 19.36 -6.34 -10.37
N HIS A 247 18.32 -5.74 -9.80
CA HIS A 247 18.20 -4.29 -9.65
C HIS A 247 17.82 -3.91 -8.22
N VAL A 248 18.29 -2.72 -7.81
CA VAL A 248 17.95 -2.08 -6.55
C VAL A 248 17.38 -0.71 -6.88
N ILE A 249 16.16 -0.45 -6.40
CA ILE A 249 15.56 0.87 -6.50
C ILE A 249 16.11 1.71 -5.35
N LEU A 250 16.89 2.72 -5.68
CA LEU A 250 17.54 3.61 -4.71
C LEU A 250 16.55 4.65 -4.17
N ASP A 251 15.63 5.12 -5.01
CA ASP A 251 14.63 6.11 -4.64
C ASP A 251 13.21 5.53 -4.60
N SER A 252 12.66 5.38 -3.39
CA SER A 252 11.27 4.94 -3.21
C SER A 252 10.27 5.94 -3.78
N LYS A 253 10.59 7.24 -3.84
CA LYS A 253 9.72 8.25 -4.47
C LYS A 253 9.58 7.99 -5.97
N TRP A 254 10.67 7.66 -6.65
CA TRP A 254 10.65 7.30 -8.07
C TRP A 254 9.72 6.10 -8.34
N LEU A 255 9.76 5.06 -7.50
CA LEU A 255 8.83 3.93 -7.62
C LEU A 255 7.37 4.35 -7.39
N ILE A 256 7.11 5.18 -6.39
CA ILE A 256 5.76 5.71 -6.13
C ILE A 256 5.28 6.50 -7.34
N ASP A 257 6.11 7.33 -7.94
CA ASP A 257 5.75 8.11 -9.12
C ASP A 257 5.43 7.17 -10.32
N ALA A 258 6.16 6.06 -10.49
CA ALA A 258 5.82 5.02 -11.48
C ALA A 258 4.45 4.38 -11.22
N PHE A 259 4.14 4.04 -9.96
CA PHE A 259 2.83 3.49 -9.60
C PHE A 259 1.71 4.50 -9.85
N ARG A 260 1.95 5.78 -9.51
CA ARG A 260 0.99 6.86 -9.72
C ARG A 260 0.61 7.04 -11.19
N CYS A 261 1.52 6.78 -12.13
CA CYS A 261 1.16 6.77 -13.55
C CYS A 261 0.00 5.80 -13.86
N LEU A 262 -0.15 4.71 -13.10
CA LEU A 262 -1.15 3.66 -13.31
C LEU A 262 -2.40 3.83 -12.44
N VAL A 263 -2.27 4.30 -11.19
CA VAL A 263 -3.38 4.41 -10.24
C VAL A 263 -4.01 5.81 -10.13
N SER A 264 -3.39 6.84 -10.70
CA SER A 264 -3.81 8.24 -10.49
C SER A 264 -5.20 8.53 -11.05
N ASP A 265 -5.94 9.36 -10.31
CA ASP A 265 -7.21 9.97 -10.71
C ASP A 265 -7.03 11.13 -11.69
N LYS A 266 -5.81 11.68 -11.80
CA LYS A 266 -5.46 12.80 -12.67
C LYS A 266 -4.85 12.32 -13.97
N ILE A 267 -5.62 11.60 -14.75
CA ILE A 267 -5.20 11.16 -16.07
C ILE A 267 -5.70 12.14 -17.11
N GLU A 268 -4.83 12.45 -18.07
CA GLU A 268 -5.19 13.34 -19.16
C GLU A 268 -6.41 12.80 -19.91
N PHE A 269 -7.29 13.72 -20.27
CA PHE A 269 -8.53 13.44 -20.99
C PHE A 269 -8.33 12.61 -22.27
N SER A 270 -7.19 12.78 -22.96
CA SER A 270 -6.85 12.02 -24.17
C SER A 270 -6.67 10.52 -23.88
N ILE A 271 -5.99 10.18 -22.78
CA ILE A 271 -5.80 8.79 -22.35
C ILE A 271 -7.08 8.24 -21.75
N GLU A 272 -7.79 9.03 -20.95
CA GLU A 272 -9.05 8.60 -20.34
C GLU A 272 -10.09 8.17 -21.41
N ARG A 273 -10.04 8.78 -22.60
CA ARG A 273 -10.89 8.42 -23.75
C ARG A 273 -10.32 7.34 -24.66
N SER A 274 -9.11 6.86 -24.39
CA SER A 274 -8.52 5.77 -25.17
C SER A 274 -9.28 4.46 -24.91
N ASN A 275 -9.31 3.60 -25.94
CA ASN A 275 -9.93 2.28 -25.81
C ASN A 275 -9.21 1.42 -24.76
N ASP A 276 -7.89 1.55 -24.64
CA ASP A 276 -7.10 0.82 -23.65
C ASP A 276 -7.45 1.21 -22.21
N TRP A 277 -7.65 2.51 -21.95
CA TRP A 277 -8.09 2.98 -20.63
C TRP A 277 -9.49 2.47 -20.28
N GLN A 278 -10.42 2.54 -21.22
CA GLN A 278 -11.77 2.00 -21.03
C GLN A 278 -11.72 0.49 -20.76
N LYS A 279 -10.88 -0.24 -21.51
CA LYS A 279 -10.66 -1.67 -21.31
C LYS A 279 -10.11 -1.97 -19.91
N LEU A 280 -9.12 -1.22 -19.42
CA LEU A 280 -8.61 -1.34 -18.05
C LEU A 280 -9.72 -1.14 -17.00
N ARG A 281 -10.55 -0.10 -17.16
CA ARG A 281 -11.63 0.21 -16.21
C ARG A 281 -12.72 -0.85 -16.23
N GLU A 282 -13.09 -1.33 -17.41
CA GLU A 282 -14.13 -2.32 -17.55
C GLU A 282 -13.65 -3.72 -17.14
N THR A 283 -12.59 -4.23 -17.75
CA THR A 283 -12.17 -5.64 -17.56
C THR A 283 -11.07 -5.82 -16.54
N GLY A 284 -10.38 -4.75 -16.15
CA GLY A 284 -9.15 -4.81 -15.35
C GLY A 284 -7.91 -5.09 -16.18
N GLU A 285 -8.02 -5.35 -17.49
CA GLU A 285 -6.90 -5.75 -18.33
C GLU A 285 -5.98 -4.55 -18.62
N LEU A 286 -4.72 -4.68 -18.24
CA LEU A 286 -3.68 -3.68 -18.46
C LEU A 286 -2.90 -4.04 -19.74
N THR A 287 -3.10 -3.25 -20.80
CA THR A 287 -2.44 -3.47 -22.10
C THR A 287 -1.03 -2.88 -22.12
N SER A 288 -0.14 -3.49 -22.92
CA SER A 288 1.23 -2.99 -23.11
C SER A 288 1.24 -1.58 -23.71
N GLU A 289 0.30 -1.29 -24.60
CA GLU A 289 0.09 0.02 -25.21
C GLU A 289 -0.22 1.08 -24.14
N LEU A 290 -1.09 0.75 -23.18
CA LEU A 290 -1.42 1.66 -22.08
C LEU A 290 -0.22 1.89 -21.15
N ILE A 291 0.51 0.83 -20.78
CA ILE A 291 1.74 0.97 -19.98
C ILE A 291 2.72 1.91 -20.69
N CYS A 292 2.96 1.68 -21.98
CA CYS A 292 3.84 2.53 -22.79
C CYS A 292 3.38 3.99 -22.80
N LEU A 293 2.08 4.24 -23.01
CA LEU A 293 1.53 5.59 -23.04
C LEU A 293 1.66 6.31 -21.69
N LEU A 294 1.43 5.60 -20.58
CA LEU A 294 1.50 6.16 -19.23
C LEU A 294 2.95 6.46 -18.82
N PHE A 295 3.88 5.53 -19.09
CA PHE A 295 5.30 5.72 -18.75
C PHE A 295 5.99 6.78 -19.61
N ARG A 296 5.56 6.99 -20.86
CA ARG A 296 6.09 8.07 -21.72
C ARG A 296 5.82 9.48 -21.23
N LYS A 297 4.89 9.67 -20.28
CA LYS A 297 4.58 10.99 -19.72
C LYS A 297 5.69 11.56 -18.87
N GLU A 298 6.50 10.70 -18.29
CA GLU A 298 7.60 11.07 -17.41
C GLU A 298 8.92 10.62 -18.05
N PRO A 299 9.29 11.18 -19.24
CA PRO A 299 10.45 10.70 -19.98
C PRO A 299 11.76 10.91 -19.21
N THR A 300 11.80 11.92 -18.33
CA THR A 300 12.93 12.19 -17.44
C THR A 300 13.13 11.12 -16.37
N LEU A 301 12.08 10.37 -16.02
CA LEU A 301 12.12 9.31 -15.00
C LEU A 301 12.48 7.94 -15.59
N LYS A 302 12.62 7.80 -16.92
CA LYS A 302 13.12 6.59 -17.59
C LYS A 302 12.36 5.30 -17.20
N PHE A 303 11.05 5.39 -16.97
CA PHE A 303 10.24 4.24 -16.59
C PHE A 303 10.20 3.15 -17.67
N LEU A 304 10.17 3.54 -18.96
CA LEU A 304 10.18 2.58 -20.08
C LEU A 304 11.44 1.72 -20.11
N GLU A 305 12.61 2.32 -19.84
CA GLU A 305 13.89 1.60 -19.82
C GLU A 305 13.90 0.51 -18.73
N ASN A 306 13.12 0.73 -17.67
CA ASN A 306 13.02 -0.14 -16.50
C ASN A 306 11.67 -0.88 -16.43
N GLU A 307 10.89 -0.90 -17.53
CA GLU A 307 9.51 -1.39 -17.54
C GLU A 307 9.40 -2.81 -16.99
N LYS A 308 10.27 -3.71 -17.48
CA LYS A 308 10.26 -5.11 -17.06
C LYS A 308 10.42 -5.27 -15.55
N HIS A 309 11.40 -4.56 -14.96
CA HIS A 309 11.65 -4.63 -13.53
C HIS A 309 10.49 -4.00 -12.74
N LEU A 310 9.99 -2.84 -13.16
CA LEU A 310 8.84 -2.19 -12.55
C LEU A 310 7.61 -3.10 -12.53
N LEU A 311 7.30 -3.78 -13.63
CA LEU A 311 6.18 -4.72 -13.70
C LEU A 311 6.35 -5.90 -12.74
N GLU A 312 7.56 -6.44 -12.60
CA GLU A 312 7.83 -7.50 -11.60
C GLU A 312 7.64 -6.98 -10.17
N VAL A 313 8.10 -5.76 -9.88
CA VAL A 313 7.88 -5.12 -8.57
C VAL A 313 6.39 -4.92 -8.31
N MET A 314 5.62 -4.46 -9.30
CA MET A 314 4.17 -4.32 -9.19
C MET A 314 3.45 -5.64 -8.97
N LYS A 315 3.92 -6.74 -9.60
CA LYS A 315 3.40 -8.10 -9.35
C LYS A 315 3.70 -8.57 -7.94
N ARG A 316 4.88 -8.20 -7.42
CA ARG A 316 5.32 -8.54 -6.07
C ARG A 316 4.52 -7.82 -4.97
N PHE A 317 4.02 -6.64 -5.27
CA PHE A 317 3.07 -5.90 -4.43
C PHE A 317 1.60 -6.22 -4.69
N ASP A 318 1.29 -7.21 -5.54
CA ASP A 318 -0.07 -7.59 -5.95
C ASP A 318 -0.91 -6.43 -6.55
N ILE A 319 -0.24 -5.38 -7.06
CA ILE A 319 -0.91 -4.27 -7.73
C ILE A 319 -1.41 -4.75 -9.11
N ILE A 320 -0.55 -5.50 -9.81
CA ILE A 320 -0.89 -6.18 -11.06
C ILE A 320 -0.76 -7.69 -10.87
N VAL A 321 -1.54 -8.43 -11.63
CA VAL A 321 -1.56 -9.89 -11.58
C VAL A 321 -1.70 -10.47 -12.98
N LYS A 322 -1.01 -11.59 -13.24
CA LYS A 322 -1.17 -12.36 -14.48
C LYS A 322 -2.21 -13.45 -14.26
N LEU A 323 -3.11 -13.65 -15.21
CA LEU A 323 -4.04 -14.79 -15.16
C LEU A 323 -3.28 -16.11 -15.31
N LEU A 324 -3.78 -17.18 -14.70
CA LEU A 324 -3.22 -18.52 -14.90
C LEU A 324 -3.21 -18.96 -16.37
N ASP A 325 -4.31 -18.72 -17.08
CA ASP A 325 -4.52 -19.24 -18.44
C ASP A 325 -4.16 -18.23 -19.54
N SER A 326 -3.50 -17.12 -19.21
CA SER A 326 -3.22 -16.05 -20.17
C SER A 326 -1.99 -15.22 -19.79
N ASN A 327 -1.33 -14.64 -20.80
CA ASN A 327 -0.27 -13.63 -20.60
C ASN A 327 -0.79 -12.23 -20.28
N ALA A 328 -2.11 -12.03 -20.28
CA ALA A 328 -2.72 -10.75 -19.96
C ALA A 328 -2.49 -10.36 -18.49
N LEU A 329 -2.11 -9.09 -18.29
CA LEU A 329 -1.96 -8.47 -16.98
C LEU A 329 -3.29 -7.84 -16.57
N TYR A 330 -3.63 -7.96 -15.30
CA TYR A 330 -4.85 -7.42 -14.70
C TYR A 330 -4.49 -6.56 -13.49
N MET A 331 -5.29 -5.51 -13.26
CA MET A 331 -5.11 -4.57 -12.16
C MET A 331 -6.40 -4.47 -11.34
N PRO A 332 -6.57 -5.29 -10.28
CA PRO A 332 -7.86 -5.44 -9.60
C PRO A 332 -8.44 -4.14 -9.04
N CYS A 333 -7.57 -3.26 -8.53
CA CYS A 333 -7.98 -1.99 -7.92
C CYS A 333 -8.61 -0.99 -8.92
N MET A 334 -8.29 -1.11 -10.22
CA MET A 334 -8.76 -0.18 -11.26
C MET A 334 -10.09 -0.59 -11.90
N MET A 335 -10.53 -1.83 -11.68
CA MET A 335 -11.79 -2.33 -12.20
C MET A 335 -12.97 -1.52 -11.68
N ASP A 336 -14.04 -1.45 -12.47
CA ASP A 336 -15.30 -0.89 -12.00
C ASP A 336 -16.02 -1.83 -11.02
N SER A 337 -16.76 -1.24 -10.09
CA SER A 337 -17.61 -1.98 -9.16
C SER A 337 -18.84 -2.54 -9.88
N CYS A 338 -19.30 -3.72 -9.46
CA CYS A 338 -20.56 -4.30 -9.92
C CYS A 338 -21.35 -4.84 -8.72
N SER A 339 -22.68 -4.71 -8.75
CA SER A 339 -23.53 -5.32 -7.72
C SER A 339 -23.54 -6.84 -7.90
N PHE A 340 -23.42 -7.58 -6.80
CA PHE A 340 -23.46 -9.03 -6.79
C PHE A 340 -24.68 -9.61 -7.53
N ASN A 341 -25.86 -9.03 -7.34
CA ASN A 341 -27.08 -9.45 -8.04
C ASN A 341 -26.99 -9.39 -9.57
N LYS A 342 -26.24 -8.43 -10.14
CA LYS A 342 -26.00 -8.36 -11.59
C LYS A 342 -25.08 -9.48 -12.04
N VAL A 343 -24.00 -9.73 -11.31
CA VAL A 343 -23.05 -10.83 -11.60
C VAL A 343 -23.76 -12.17 -11.52
N LYS A 344 -24.50 -12.42 -10.43
CA LYS A 344 -25.32 -13.62 -10.23
C LYS A 344 -26.30 -13.86 -11.38
N LYS A 345 -27.03 -12.83 -11.83
CA LYS A 345 -27.95 -12.95 -12.97
C LYS A 345 -27.27 -13.26 -14.30
N LYS A 346 -26.02 -12.79 -14.50
CA LYS A 346 -25.27 -13.05 -15.74
C LYS A 346 -24.67 -14.47 -15.78
N LEU A 347 -24.27 -15.01 -14.62
CA LEU A 347 -23.67 -16.34 -14.52
C LEU A 347 -24.71 -17.45 -14.34
N MET A 348 -25.73 -17.22 -13.51
CA MET A 348 -26.77 -18.22 -13.27
C MET A 348 -27.81 -18.18 -14.39
N ASN A 349 -27.87 -19.26 -15.17
CA ASN A 349 -28.96 -19.46 -16.11
C ASN A 349 -30.25 -19.86 -15.35
N LYS A 350 -31.39 -19.27 -15.70
CA LYS A 350 -32.66 -19.51 -14.99
C LYS A 350 -33.14 -20.98 -15.05
N ASN A 351 -32.63 -21.75 -16.00
CA ASN A 351 -33.04 -23.12 -16.26
C ASN A 351 -32.10 -24.17 -15.62
N GLN A 352 -31.04 -23.74 -14.94
CA GLN A 352 -30.07 -24.65 -14.32
C GLN A 352 -30.32 -24.73 -12.81
N ILE A 353 -30.46 -25.94 -12.30
CA ILE A 353 -30.47 -26.19 -10.85
C ILE A 353 -29.03 -26.02 -10.37
N VAL A 354 -28.82 -25.10 -9.43
CA VAL A 354 -27.51 -24.82 -8.85
C VAL A 354 -27.62 -24.99 -7.34
N ASN A 355 -26.81 -25.88 -6.76
CA ASN A 355 -26.63 -25.93 -5.33
C ASN A 355 -25.76 -24.75 -4.89
N ILE A 356 -26.17 -24.05 -3.85
CA ILE A 356 -25.47 -22.88 -3.35
C ILE A 356 -25.25 -23.07 -1.86
N THR A 357 -23.99 -22.93 -1.44
CA THR A 357 -23.63 -22.98 -0.01
C THR A 357 -24.17 -21.76 0.74
N SER A 358 -24.23 -21.85 2.06
CA SER A 358 -24.23 -20.66 2.91
C SER A 358 -23.03 -19.75 2.57
N TRP A 359 -23.11 -18.47 2.92
CA TRP A 359 -21.92 -17.62 2.93
C TRP A 359 -21.10 -17.90 4.18
N LEU A 360 -19.79 -18.00 3.99
CA LEU A 360 -18.80 -17.81 5.04
C LEU A 360 -18.29 -16.37 4.95
N CYS A 361 -18.32 -15.66 6.07
CA CYS A 361 -17.96 -14.25 6.15
C CYS A 361 -16.89 -14.02 7.21
N LEU A 362 -15.85 -13.27 6.85
CA LEU A 362 -14.88 -12.70 7.77
C LEU A 362 -15.32 -11.27 8.07
N GLU A 363 -15.77 -11.02 9.30
CA GLU A 363 -16.14 -9.68 9.77
C GLU A 363 -14.93 -9.03 10.43
N PHE A 364 -14.40 -7.99 9.79
CA PHE A 364 -13.27 -7.24 10.28
C PHE A 364 -13.74 -6.08 11.17
N GLU A 365 -12.98 -5.75 12.19
CA GLU A 365 -13.19 -4.49 12.89
C GLU A 365 -12.86 -3.30 11.98
N PHE A 366 -11.74 -3.42 11.27
CA PHE A 366 -11.31 -2.56 10.18
C PHE A 366 -10.75 -3.41 9.04
N LEU A 367 -11.29 -3.25 7.84
CA LEU A 367 -10.77 -3.88 6.63
C LEU A 367 -9.96 -2.83 5.85
N PRO A 368 -8.62 -2.98 5.72
CA PRO A 368 -7.82 -2.03 4.96
C PRO A 368 -8.27 -1.98 3.49
N PRO A 369 -8.35 -0.80 2.84
CA PRO A 369 -8.91 -0.67 1.49
C PRO A 369 -8.21 -1.52 0.41
N ALA A 370 -6.90 -1.76 0.55
CA ALA A 370 -6.15 -2.57 -0.40
C ALA A 370 -6.24 -4.09 -0.11
N PHE A 371 -6.74 -4.48 1.06
CA PHE A 371 -6.69 -5.86 1.55
C PHE A 371 -7.43 -6.82 0.62
N PHE A 372 -8.60 -6.42 0.14
CA PHE A 372 -9.38 -7.23 -0.79
C PHE A 372 -8.68 -7.42 -2.15
N ASN A 373 -7.91 -6.43 -2.62
CA ASN A 373 -7.16 -6.56 -3.87
C ASN A 373 -6.07 -7.63 -3.77
N HIS A 374 -5.41 -7.76 -2.61
CA HIS A 374 -4.47 -8.86 -2.38
C HIS A 374 -5.16 -10.22 -2.41
N ILE A 375 -6.36 -10.34 -1.81
CA ILE A 375 -7.16 -11.57 -1.87
C ILE A 375 -7.54 -11.91 -3.31
N LEU A 376 -8.05 -10.94 -4.07
CA LEU A 376 -8.37 -11.13 -5.48
C LEU A 376 -7.13 -11.56 -6.28
N ALA A 377 -6.00 -10.87 -6.10
CA ALA A 377 -4.76 -11.21 -6.78
C ALA A 377 -4.31 -12.64 -6.45
N TRP A 378 -4.45 -13.06 -5.19
CA TRP A 378 -4.15 -14.44 -4.78
C TRP A 378 -5.08 -15.45 -5.45
N TYR A 379 -6.40 -15.23 -5.46
CA TYR A 379 -7.32 -16.15 -6.15
C TYR A 379 -7.06 -16.18 -7.67
N ILE A 380 -6.77 -15.04 -8.30
CA ILE A 380 -6.42 -14.97 -9.73
C ILE A 380 -5.15 -15.80 -10.05
N LYS A 381 -4.17 -15.81 -9.13
CA LYS A 381 -2.94 -16.61 -9.27
C LYS A 381 -3.16 -18.11 -9.06
N ASN A 382 -4.22 -18.52 -8.37
CA ASN A 382 -4.43 -19.91 -7.95
C ASN A 382 -5.59 -20.61 -8.65
N TYR A 383 -6.53 -19.86 -9.24
CA TYR A 383 -7.72 -20.41 -9.88
C TYR A 383 -8.05 -19.73 -11.22
N PRO A 384 -8.50 -20.50 -12.23
CA PRO A 384 -9.06 -19.94 -13.45
C PRO A 384 -10.25 -19.02 -13.14
N VAL A 385 -10.29 -17.88 -13.81
CA VAL A 385 -11.36 -16.90 -13.62
C VAL A 385 -12.53 -17.25 -14.53
N SER A 386 -13.72 -17.37 -13.93
CA SER A 386 -14.97 -17.70 -14.63
C SER A 386 -15.29 -16.67 -15.71
N ALA A 387 -15.97 -17.13 -16.78
CA ALA A 387 -16.33 -16.29 -17.90
C ALA A 387 -17.83 -15.96 -17.92
N ILE A 388 -18.14 -14.71 -18.21
CA ILE A 388 -19.49 -14.18 -18.41
C ILE A 388 -19.68 -13.91 -19.90
N PHE A 389 -20.68 -14.55 -20.49
CA PHE A 389 -21.03 -14.30 -21.89
C PHE A 389 -21.83 -12.99 -22.02
N GLU A 390 -21.27 -12.01 -22.70
CA GLU A 390 -21.93 -10.73 -22.95
C GLU A 390 -22.63 -10.75 -24.31
N LYS A 391 -23.96 -10.88 -24.28
CA LYS A 391 -24.79 -11.00 -25.49
C LYS A 391 -24.61 -9.84 -26.49
N GLY A 392 -24.38 -8.62 -25.99
CA GLY A 392 -24.26 -7.42 -26.82
C GLY A 392 -22.98 -7.43 -27.68
N THR A 393 -21.85 -7.79 -27.09
CA THR A 393 -20.55 -7.86 -27.76
C THR A 393 -20.25 -9.23 -28.36
N ARG A 394 -21.02 -10.25 -27.98
CA ARG A 394 -20.78 -11.69 -28.28
C ARG A 394 -19.38 -12.14 -27.83
N THR A 395 -18.88 -11.56 -26.75
CA THR A 395 -17.58 -11.89 -26.16
C THR A 395 -17.73 -12.48 -24.76
N ASN A 396 -16.70 -13.22 -24.34
CA ASN A 396 -16.57 -13.71 -22.97
C ASN A 396 -15.76 -12.70 -22.16
N ARG A 397 -16.39 -12.09 -21.16
CA ARG A 397 -15.73 -11.22 -20.18
C ARG A 397 -15.38 -12.02 -18.94
N LYS A 398 -14.24 -11.74 -18.32
CA LYS A 398 -13.89 -12.34 -17.03
C LYS A 398 -14.81 -11.83 -15.91
N ALA A 399 -15.22 -12.72 -15.01
CA ALA A 399 -16.08 -12.43 -13.87
C ALA A 399 -15.30 -11.74 -12.72
N LEU A 400 -14.56 -10.69 -13.05
CA LEU A 400 -13.80 -9.87 -12.12
C LEU A 400 -14.34 -8.45 -12.11
N TYR A 401 -14.50 -7.93 -10.90
CA TYR A 401 -14.93 -6.58 -10.58
C TYR A 401 -14.21 -6.15 -9.30
N ARG A 402 -14.14 -4.84 -9.03
CA ARG A 402 -13.38 -4.31 -7.87
C ARG A 402 -13.66 -5.02 -6.55
N GLN A 403 -14.92 -5.39 -6.33
CA GLN A 403 -15.43 -5.96 -5.08
C GLN A 403 -15.92 -7.41 -5.23
N ILE A 404 -15.72 -8.05 -6.41
CA ILE A 404 -16.22 -9.39 -6.70
C ILE A 404 -15.26 -10.14 -7.63
N GLY A 405 -14.87 -11.35 -7.25
CA GLY A 405 -14.25 -12.32 -8.14
C GLY A 405 -15.04 -13.63 -8.18
N VAL A 406 -15.15 -14.23 -9.36
CA VAL A 406 -15.69 -15.59 -9.52
C VAL A 406 -14.66 -16.48 -10.21
N PHE A 407 -14.38 -17.61 -9.59
CA PHE A 407 -13.29 -18.52 -9.95
C PHE A 407 -13.82 -19.93 -10.16
N ASP A 408 -13.36 -20.61 -11.21
CA ASP A 408 -13.70 -21.99 -11.49
C ASP A 408 -12.82 -22.90 -10.60
N LEU A 409 -13.45 -23.74 -9.78
CA LEU A 409 -12.79 -24.68 -8.88
C LEU A 409 -12.46 -26.02 -9.56
N ASP A 410 -13.12 -26.30 -10.67
CA ASP A 410 -13.00 -27.52 -11.46
C ASP A 410 -12.84 -27.22 -12.95
N HIS A 411 -12.24 -28.16 -13.69
CA HIS A 411 -12.07 -28.01 -15.15
C HIS A 411 -13.41 -28.01 -15.89
N SER A 412 -14.45 -28.64 -15.33
CA SER A 412 -15.82 -28.63 -15.87
C SER A 412 -16.53 -27.29 -15.71
N ARG A 413 -16.00 -26.35 -14.91
CA ARG A 413 -16.63 -25.07 -14.55
C ARG A 413 -18.01 -25.24 -13.91
N CYS A 414 -18.23 -26.39 -13.30
CA CYS A 414 -19.46 -26.71 -12.64
C CYS A 414 -19.46 -26.26 -11.18
N GLN A 415 -18.27 -26.11 -10.59
CA GLN A 415 -18.04 -25.60 -9.25
C GLN A 415 -17.34 -24.25 -9.34
N GLN A 416 -17.99 -23.22 -8.81
CA GLN A 416 -17.48 -21.85 -8.87
C GLN A 416 -17.41 -21.26 -7.47
N LEU A 417 -16.27 -20.68 -7.13
CA LEU A 417 -16.06 -19.90 -5.92
C LEU A 417 -16.34 -18.44 -6.21
N VAL A 418 -17.27 -17.86 -5.45
CA VAL A 418 -17.54 -16.44 -5.43
C VAL A 418 -16.86 -15.83 -4.22
N VAL A 419 -16.12 -14.75 -4.43
CA VAL A 419 -15.45 -13.97 -3.40
C VAL A 419 -15.91 -12.52 -3.52
N CYS A 420 -16.45 -11.96 -2.44
CA CYS A 420 -17.05 -10.63 -2.42
C CYS A 420 -16.50 -9.78 -1.27
N GLU A 421 -16.37 -8.49 -1.52
CA GLU A 421 -16.13 -7.45 -0.51
C GLU A 421 -17.45 -6.75 -0.16
N GLY A 422 -17.66 -6.51 1.13
CA GLY A 422 -18.69 -5.64 1.68
C GLY A 422 -18.12 -4.72 2.76
N PRO A 423 -18.96 -3.90 3.43
CA PRO A 423 -18.50 -2.98 4.47
C PRO A 423 -17.84 -3.73 5.63
N ASN A 424 -16.51 -3.66 5.72
CA ASN A 424 -15.68 -4.41 6.68
C ASN A 424 -15.89 -5.94 6.65
N VAL A 425 -16.29 -6.51 5.51
CA VAL A 425 -16.57 -7.94 5.40
C VAL A 425 -15.99 -8.49 4.12
N ILE A 426 -15.37 -9.67 4.21
CA ILE A 426 -15.04 -10.51 3.06
C ILE A 426 -15.91 -11.75 3.14
N ALA A 427 -16.66 -12.02 2.07
CA ALA A 427 -17.62 -13.11 2.03
C ALA A 427 -17.30 -14.06 0.87
N ILE A 428 -17.35 -15.37 1.14
CA ILE A 428 -17.20 -16.41 0.12
C ILE A 428 -18.41 -17.34 0.07
N GLN A 429 -18.70 -17.85 -1.12
CA GLN A 429 -19.79 -18.80 -1.39
C GLN A 429 -19.42 -19.69 -2.58
N VAL A 430 -19.81 -20.97 -2.52
CA VAL A 430 -19.60 -21.90 -3.63
C VAL A 430 -20.93 -22.19 -4.34
N TRP A 431 -20.88 -22.16 -5.67
CA TRP A 431 -21.96 -22.55 -6.56
C TRP A 431 -21.59 -23.86 -7.24
N ASP A 432 -22.38 -24.90 -7.01
CA ASP A 432 -22.14 -26.24 -7.54
C ASP A 432 -23.35 -26.69 -8.39
N THR A 433 -23.11 -26.87 -9.68
CA THR A 433 -24.12 -27.31 -10.65
C THR A 433 -24.17 -28.82 -10.82
N LEU A 434 -23.19 -29.58 -10.30
CA LEU A 434 -23.15 -31.04 -10.33
C LEU A 434 -23.86 -31.66 -9.12
N MET A 435 -24.22 -30.86 -8.12
CA MET A 435 -24.88 -31.33 -6.89
C MET A 435 -24.05 -32.38 -6.14
N ALA A 436 -22.72 -32.27 -6.16
CA ALA A 436 -21.82 -33.33 -5.68
C ALA A 436 -21.81 -33.49 -4.15
N GLY A 437 -22.51 -32.63 -3.40
CA GLY A 437 -22.64 -32.73 -1.94
C GLY A 437 -21.32 -32.58 -1.18
N GLN A 438 -20.33 -31.91 -1.77
CA GLN A 438 -18.99 -31.77 -1.21
C GLN A 438 -18.91 -30.71 -0.11
N GLN A 439 -17.99 -30.93 0.83
CA GLN A 439 -17.56 -29.92 1.79
C GLN A 439 -16.40 -29.10 1.21
N PHE A 440 -16.37 -27.82 1.52
CA PHE A 440 -15.42 -26.84 1.03
C PHE A 440 -14.54 -26.25 2.15
N GLY A 441 -14.36 -26.98 3.25
CA GLY A 441 -13.54 -26.55 4.39
C GLY A 441 -12.11 -26.16 4.00
N ASN A 442 -11.48 -26.93 3.11
CA ASN A 442 -10.15 -26.63 2.60
C ASN A 442 -10.06 -25.24 1.90
N LEU A 443 -11.15 -24.73 1.30
CA LEU A 443 -11.16 -23.39 0.71
C LEU A 443 -11.19 -22.30 1.79
N ALA A 444 -11.93 -22.54 2.87
CA ALA A 444 -11.97 -21.65 4.02
C ALA A 444 -10.61 -21.58 4.73
N GLU A 445 -9.97 -22.73 4.96
CA GLU A 445 -8.64 -22.81 5.57
C GLU A 445 -7.59 -22.04 4.77
N LYS A 446 -7.57 -22.21 3.45
CA LYS A 446 -6.66 -21.46 2.57
C LYS A 446 -6.87 -19.94 2.65
N LEU A 447 -8.13 -19.48 2.75
CA LEU A 447 -8.41 -18.06 2.95
C LEU A 447 -7.86 -17.57 4.30
N PHE A 448 -8.03 -18.34 5.37
CA PHE A 448 -7.51 -17.97 6.69
C PHE A 448 -5.99 -17.95 6.73
N GLU A 449 -5.34 -18.94 6.12
CA GLU A 449 -3.89 -18.97 5.96
C GLU A 449 -3.40 -17.74 5.19
N PHE A 450 -4.09 -17.37 4.12
CA PHE A 450 -3.76 -16.19 3.35
C PHE A 450 -3.90 -14.88 4.15
N VAL A 451 -4.99 -14.73 4.92
CA VAL A 451 -5.19 -13.58 5.82
C VAL A 451 -4.04 -13.47 6.82
N ASN A 452 -3.68 -14.58 7.47
CA ASN A 452 -2.55 -14.65 8.41
C ASN A 452 -1.20 -14.31 7.74
N ASN A 453 -1.02 -14.70 6.48
CA ASN A 453 0.19 -14.41 5.72
C ASN A 453 0.30 -12.92 5.37
N ILE A 454 -0.81 -12.26 5.02
CA ILE A 454 -0.83 -10.81 4.80
C ILE A 454 -0.54 -10.06 6.10
N GLU A 455 -1.17 -10.48 7.21
CA GLU A 455 -0.97 -9.89 8.53
C GLU A 455 0.52 -9.89 8.89
N LYS A 456 1.19 -11.04 8.74
CA LYS A 456 2.63 -11.18 8.95
C LYS A 456 3.45 -10.35 7.96
N ARG A 457 3.12 -10.39 6.67
CA ARG A 457 3.88 -9.69 5.61
C ARG A 457 3.94 -8.19 5.85
N TYR A 458 2.84 -7.59 6.29
CA TYR A 458 2.75 -6.15 6.49
C TYR A 458 2.76 -5.72 7.96
N SER A 459 2.99 -6.67 8.88
CA SER A 459 2.92 -6.45 10.33
C SER A 459 1.64 -5.70 10.76
N LEU A 460 0.52 -6.00 10.09
CA LEU A 460 -0.78 -5.39 10.37
C LEU A 460 -1.39 -6.05 11.61
N LYS A 461 -2.20 -5.33 12.38
CA LYS A 461 -2.94 -5.90 13.50
C LYS A 461 -4.41 -6.01 13.13
N ILE A 462 -4.76 -7.11 12.46
CA ILE A 462 -6.10 -7.29 11.91
C ILE A 462 -6.90 -8.25 12.79
N SER A 463 -7.98 -7.74 13.38
CA SER A 463 -8.96 -8.54 14.11
C SER A 463 -10.16 -8.85 13.21
N TYR A 464 -10.55 -10.12 13.17
CA TYR A 464 -11.78 -10.55 12.50
C TYR A 464 -12.50 -11.66 13.25
N THR A 465 -13.80 -11.79 12.98
CA THR A 465 -14.63 -12.89 13.48
C THR A 465 -15.25 -13.66 12.32
N LYS A 466 -15.40 -14.97 12.50
CA LYS A 466 -16.10 -15.83 11.54
C LYS A 466 -17.60 -15.70 11.76
N SER A 467 -18.33 -15.45 10.70
CA SER A 467 -19.79 -15.41 10.70
C SER A 467 -20.35 -16.07 9.44
N PHE A 468 -21.65 -16.38 9.48
CA PHE A 468 -22.32 -17.14 8.44
C PHE A 468 -23.62 -16.47 8.01
N LYS A 469 -23.99 -16.69 6.75
CA LYS A 469 -25.27 -16.25 6.18
C LYS A 469 -25.94 -17.36 5.38
N CYS A 470 -27.26 -17.43 5.40
CA CYS A 470 -27.99 -18.36 4.53
C CYS A 470 -27.66 -18.13 3.05
N LYS A 471 -27.80 -19.17 2.24
CA LYS A 471 -27.46 -19.17 0.80
C LYS A 471 -28.12 -18.05 -0.03
N ASN A 472 -29.31 -17.60 0.39
CA ASN A 472 -30.09 -16.57 -0.28
C ASN A 472 -30.04 -15.20 0.41
N GLY A 473 -29.34 -15.10 1.53
CA GLY A 473 -29.28 -13.87 2.32
C GLY A 473 -28.24 -12.89 1.78
N ASP A 474 -28.45 -11.62 2.11
CA ASP A 474 -27.47 -10.55 1.91
C ASP A 474 -26.36 -10.68 2.96
N PHE A 475 -25.14 -10.98 2.50
CA PHE A 475 -23.98 -11.11 3.36
C PHE A 475 -23.57 -9.78 4.02
N ASN A 476 -24.14 -8.64 3.64
CA ASN A 476 -23.81 -7.35 4.27
C ASN A 476 -24.52 -7.13 5.61
N ILE A 477 -25.56 -7.90 5.93
CA ILE A 477 -26.40 -7.67 7.12
C ILE A 477 -26.76 -8.98 7.84
N ASN A 478 -27.14 -8.89 9.11
CA ASN A 478 -27.77 -9.97 9.88
C ASN A 478 -27.06 -11.34 9.74
N ARG A 479 -25.72 -11.35 9.79
CA ARG A 479 -24.90 -12.57 9.81
C ARG A 479 -24.92 -13.16 11.22
N ARG A 480 -24.60 -14.46 11.33
CA ARG A 480 -24.60 -15.21 12.59
C ARG A 480 -23.21 -15.67 12.93
N ARG A 481 -22.78 -15.42 14.16
CA ARG A 481 -21.51 -15.94 14.70
C ARG A 481 -21.70 -17.38 15.15
N MET A 482 -20.61 -18.13 15.27
CA MET A 482 -20.66 -19.55 15.65
C MET A 482 -21.45 -19.79 16.95
N HIS A 483 -21.18 -19.01 18.01
CA HIS A 483 -21.86 -19.13 19.29
C HIS A 483 -23.37 -18.81 19.24
N GLU A 484 -23.85 -18.14 18.20
CA GLU A 484 -25.28 -17.87 18.00
C GLU A 484 -26.01 -19.03 17.30
N LEU A 485 -25.26 -20.01 16.78
CA LEU A 485 -25.75 -21.15 16.00
C LEU A 485 -25.82 -22.45 16.81
N ILE A 486 -25.54 -22.39 18.12
CA ILE A 486 -25.63 -23.54 19.05
C ILE A 486 -27.06 -24.11 19.08
N THR A 487 -28.07 -23.28 18.83
CA THR A 487 -29.45 -23.76 18.69
C THR A 487 -29.64 -24.50 17.37
N GLU A 488 -30.38 -25.60 17.35
CA GLU A 488 -30.61 -26.41 16.13
C GLU A 488 -31.23 -25.62 14.97
N GLU A 489 -32.03 -24.60 15.29
CA GLU A 489 -32.64 -23.71 14.30
C GLU A 489 -32.35 -22.23 14.57
N TYR A 490 -32.35 -21.42 13.52
CA TYR A 490 -32.41 -19.96 13.61
C TYR A 490 -33.38 -19.37 12.59
N ARG A 491 -33.97 -18.22 12.92
CA ARG A 491 -34.88 -17.49 12.03
C ARG A 491 -34.10 -16.48 11.19
N CYS A 492 -34.21 -16.58 9.86
CA CYS A 492 -33.70 -15.57 8.93
C CYS A 492 -34.75 -14.48 8.72
N LEU A 493 -34.39 -13.23 9.05
CA LEU A 493 -35.31 -12.09 8.96
C LEU A 493 -35.60 -11.62 7.53
N GLU A 494 -34.68 -11.86 6.59
CA GLU A 494 -34.79 -11.35 5.22
C GLU A 494 -35.86 -12.04 4.38
N HIS A 495 -36.08 -13.32 4.64
CA HIS A 495 -37.09 -14.10 3.93
C HIS A 495 -37.98 -14.89 4.89
N THR A 496 -37.95 -14.53 6.17
CA THR A 496 -38.89 -14.97 7.23
C THR A 496 -39.02 -16.49 7.41
N THR A 497 -37.97 -17.26 7.13
CA THR A 497 -37.94 -18.72 7.31
C THR A 497 -37.00 -19.14 8.43
N ASN A 498 -37.32 -20.23 9.12
CA ASN A 498 -36.36 -20.94 9.97
C ASN A 498 -35.42 -21.76 9.09
N HIS A 499 -34.16 -21.88 9.53
CA HIS A 499 -33.13 -22.71 8.92
C HIS A 499 -32.51 -23.58 10.00
N VAL A 500 -32.02 -24.74 9.61
CA VAL A 500 -31.18 -25.58 10.46
C VAL A 500 -29.80 -24.93 10.56
N SER A 501 -29.30 -24.72 11.79
CA SER A 501 -27.99 -24.08 12.02
C SER A 501 -26.84 -24.85 11.39
N ALA A 502 -26.90 -26.19 11.41
CA ALA A 502 -25.93 -27.06 10.76
C ALA A 502 -25.78 -26.79 9.25
N ASP A 503 -26.85 -26.37 8.56
CA ASP A 503 -26.80 -26.08 7.11
C ASP A 503 -25.94 -24.85 6.79
N LEU A 504 -25.69 -23.98 7.78
CA LEU A 504 -24.78 -22.84 7.60
C LEU A 504 -23.32 -23.23 7.65
N VAL A 505 -22.95 -24.18 8.48
CA VAL A 505 -21.55 -24.46 8.82
C VAL A 505 -21.03 -25.73 8.15
N ARG A 506 -21.91 -26.72 7.90
CA ARG A 506 -21.57 -28.00 7.28
C ARG A 506 -20.88 -27.86 5.92
N PRO A 507 -21.31 -26.96 4.99
CA PRO A 507 -20.60 -26.80 3.72
C PRO A 507 -19.16 -26.35 3.87
N TRP A 508 -18.80 -25.73 5.00
CA TRP A 508 -17.49 -25.18 5.28
C TRP A 508 -16.67 -26.04 6.25
N GLY A 509 -17.15 -27.22 6.63
CA GLY A 509 -16.43 -28.13 7.52
C GLY A 509 -16.40 -27.72 9.00
N PHE A 510 -17.22 -26.74 9.43
CA PHE A 510 -17.27 -26.30 10.83
C PHE A 510 -18.44 -26.92 11.60
N ILE A 511 -18.85 -28.14 11.26
CA ILE A 511 -19.98 -28.77 11.95
C ILE A 511 -19.60 -29.19 13.37
N ASP A 512 -18.35 -29.64 13.56
CA ASP A 512 -17.82 -30.06 14.85
C ASP A 512 -17.63 -28.86 15.81
N ASP A 513 -17.61 -27.63 15.29
CA ASP A 513 -17.50 -26.40 16.08
C ASP A 513 -18.85 -25.95 16.70
N LEU A 514 -19.95 -26.67 16.43
CA LEU A 514 -21.27 -26.40 17.03
C LEU A 514 -21.52 -27.17 18.34
N GLU A 515 -20.65 -28.12 18.70
CA GLU A 515 -20.80 -29.01 19.87
C GLU A 515 -20.35 -28.37 21.20
#